data_AF-D9YTV8-F1
#
_entry.id   AF-D9YTV8-F1
#
_cell.length_a   1.000
_cell.length_b   1.000
_cell.length_c   1.000
_cell.angle_alpha   90.00
_cell.angle_beta   90.00
_cell.angle_gamma   90.00
#
_symmetry.space_group_name_H-M   'P 1'
#
loop_
_entity.id
_entity.type
_entity.pdbx_description
1 polymer ?
#
loop_
_entity_poly.entity_id
_entity_poly.type
_entity_poly.pdbx_seq_one_letter_code
_entity_poly.pdbx_strand_id
1 'polypeptide(L)' 'FDFLASSLQRFTEKEGNDFNLSQPVKRELAFTFSFPVKQTSISSGVLIKWTKGFAISEMAGEDIAECLQGALNKRG' A
#
# COMPACT_ATOMS: atom_id res chain seq x y z
N PHE A 1 3.42 4.09 -5.89
CA PHE A 1 2.73 3.83 -4.60
C PHE A 1 2.43 5.11 -3.81
N ASP A 2 3.09 6.23 -4.08
CA ASP A 2 2.85 7.51 -3.38
C ASP A 2 1.40 8.00 -3.38
N PHE A 3 0.65 7.77 -4.46
CA PHE A 3 -0.77 8.07 -4.52
C PHE A 3 -1.58 7.27 -3.48
N LEU A 4 -1.30 5.97 -3.33
CA LEU A 4 -1.96 5.13 -2.32
C LEU A 4 -1.61 5.59 -0.90
N ALA A 5 -0.33 5.88 -0.64
CA ALA A 5 0.11 6.37 0.65
C ALA A 5 -0.55 7.72 1.01
N SER A 6 -0.65 8.65 0.05
CA SER A 6 -1.36 9.94 0.23
C SER A 6 -2.86 9.74 0.48
N SER A 7 -3.47 8.77 -0.19
CA SER A 7 -4.90 8.46 -0.02
C SER A 7 -5.18 7.88 1.36
N LEU A 8 -4.31 6.98 1.84
CA LEU A 8 -4.39 6.40 3.19
C LEU A 8 -4.18 7.46 4.27
N GLN A 9 -3.19 8.35 4.11
CA GLN A 9 -2.95 9.46 5.03
C GLN A 9 -4.22 10.32 5.20
N ARG A 10 -4.80 10.77 4.08
CA ARG A 10 -6.02 11.59 4.07
C ARG A 10 -7.20 10.87 4.74
N PHE A 11 -7.32 9.56 4.51
CA PHE A 11 -8.34 8.74 5.14
C PHE A 11 -8.15 8.69 6.66
N THR A 12 -6.94 8.41 7.14
CA THR A 12 -6.64 8.34 8.58
C THR A 12 -6.80 9.67 9.30
N GLU A 13 -6.44 10.80 8.66
CA GLU A 13 -6.64 12.15 9.19
C GLU A 13 -8.13 12.48 9.33
N LYS A 14 -8.92 12.14 8.31
CA LYS A 14 -10.38 12.33 8.35
C LYS A 14 -11.01 11.54 9.49
N GLU A 15 -10.68 10.25 9.63
CA GLU A 15 -11.20 9.44 10.73
C GLU A 15 -10.74 9.94 12.11
N GLY A 16 -9.50 10.40 12.23
CA GLY A 16 -9.00 10.99 13.47
C GLY A 16 -9.85 12.18 13.94
N ASN A 17 -10.27 13.03 13.01
CA ASN A 17 -11.15 14.15 13.26
C ASN A 17 -12.58 13.69 13.61
N ASP A 18 -13.13 12.73 12.86
CA ASP A 18 -14.50 12.24 13.05
C ASP A 18 -14.68 11.49 14.38
N PHE A 19 -13.63 10.80 14.87
CA PHE A 19 -13.67 9.97 16.09
C PHE A 19 -12.91 10.57 17.29
N ASN A 20 -12.44 11.82 17.21
CA ASN A 20 -11.64 12.50 18.25
C ASN A 20 -10.47 11.66 18.78
N LEU A 21 -9.75 10.99 17.87
CA LEU A 21 -8.56 10.21 18.26
C LEU A 21 -7.44 11.18 18.63
N SER A 22 -7.06 11.18 19.90
CA SER A 22 -6.11 12.16 20.45
C SER A 22 -4.65 11.94 20.04
N GLN A 23 -4.31 10.78 19.46
CA GLN A 23 -2.94 10.44 19.07
C GLN A 23 -2.89 9.61 17.78
N PRO A 24 -1.81 9.73 16.99
CA PRO A 24 -1.56 8.83 15.87
C PRO A 24 -1.40 7.40 16.37
N VAL A 25 -2.30 6.50 15.97
CA VAL A 25 -2.23 5.08 16.30
C VAL A 25 -1.70 4.31 15.09
N LYS A 26 -0.73 3.43 15.30
CA LYS A 26 -0.30 2.48 14.28
C LYS A 26 -1.45 1.50 14.01
N ARG A 27 -1.90 1.43 12.76
CA ARG A 27 -3.01 0.57 12.34
C ARG A 27 -2.50 -0.63 11.55
N GLU A 28 -3.17 -1.76 11.70
CA GLU A 28 -2.96 -2.92 10.83
C GLU A 28 -3.63 -2.68 9.48
N LEU A 29 -2.95 -3.05 8.39
CA LEU A 29 -3.42 -2.86 7.03
C LEU A 29 -3.35 -4.18 6.28
N ALA A 30 -4.48 -4.62 5.74
CA ALA A 30 -4.52 -5.69 4.74
C ALA A 30 -4.53 -5.07 3.33
N PHE A 31 -3.71 -5.61 2.43
CA PHE A 31 -3.59 -5.09 1.08
C PHE A 31 -4.09 -6.12 0.05
N THR A 32 -5.34 -5.95 -0.39
CA THR A 32 -5.87 -6.74 -1.51
C THR A 32 -5.34 -6.20 -2.83
N PHE A 33 -4.31 -6.85 -3.36
CA PHE A 33 -3.71 -6.47 -4.64
C PHE A 33 -4.15 -7.42 -5.77
N SER A 34 -5.16 -7.01 -6.53
CA SER A 34 -5.84 -7.86 -7.52
C SER A 34 -5.07 -8.01 -8.85
N PHE A 35 -3.82 -8.46 -8.78
CA PHE A 35 -2.96 -8.78 -9.92
C PHE A 35 -2.24 -10.11 -9.67
N PRO A 36 -1.72 -10.77 -10.73
CA PRO A 36 -0.89 -11.95 -10.57
C PRO A 36 0.37 -11.66 -9.74
N VAL A 37 0.42 -12.21 -8.53
CA VAL A 37 1.52 -12.03 -7.58
C VAL A 37 2.03 -13.42 -7.17
N LYS A 38 3.36 -13.57 -7.10
CA LYS A 38 4.00 -14.70 -6.44
C LYS A 38 4.14 -14.36 -4.96
N GLN A 39 3.20 -14.83 -4.15
CA GLN A 39 3.21 -14.60 -2.71
C GLN A 39 4.36 -15.38 -2.05
N THR A 40 5.20 -14.68 -1.29
CA THR A 40 6.39 -15.21 -0.60
C THR A 40 6.18 -15.26 0.91
N SER A 41 5.29 -14.41 1.46
CA SER A 41 4.81 -14.48 2.83
C SER A 41 3.42 -13.83 2.95
N ILE A 42 2.86 -13.74 4.16
CA ILE A 42 1.60 -13.01 4.38
C ILE A 42 1.72 -11.51 4.08
N SER A 43 2.93 -10.95 4.20
CA SER A 43 3.21 -9.52 4.05
C SER A 43 4.20 -9.21 2.92
N SER A 44 4.38 -10.13 1.97
CA SER A 44 5.34 -10.02 0.87
C SER A 44 4.85 -10.78 -0.35
N GLY A 45 5.07 -10.21 -1.53
CA GLY A 45 4.67 -10.81 -2.79
C GLY A 45 5.21 -10.06 -3.98
N VAL A 46 5.78 -10.80 -4.92
CA VAL A 46 6.40 -10.25 -6.13
C VAL A 46 5.38 -10.17 -7.26
N LEU A 47 5.26 -8.99 -7.87
CA LEU A 47 4.41 -8.82 -9.05
C LEU A 47 4.96 -9.64 -10.23
N ILE A 48 4.16 -10.57 -10.76
CA ILE A 48 4.55 -11.35 -11.95
C ILE A 48 4.35 -10.51 -13.21
N LYS A 49 3.16 -9.92 -13.36
CA LYS A 49 2.81 -9.06 -14.49
C LYS A 49 1.60 -8.20 -14.19
N TRP A 50 1.52 -7.06 -14.85
CA TRP A 50 0.30 -6.28 -14.91
C TRP A 50 -0.76 -6.94 -15.80
N THR A 51 -2.02 -6.68 -15.47
CA THR A 51 -3.19 -7.07 -16.26
C THR A 51 -4.16 -5.89 -16.32
N LYS A 52 -5.34 -6.05 -16.94
CA LYS A 52 -6.42 -5.04 -16.95
C LYS A 52 -6.01 -3.70 -17.58
N GLY A 53 -5.11 -3.73 -18.57
CA GLY A 53 -4.63 -2.52 -19.25
C GLY A 53 -3.57 -1.72 -18.48
N PHE A 54 -3.12 -2.18 -17.31
CA PHE A 54 -2.00 -1.56 -16.60
C PHE A 54 -0.67 -1.99 -17.25
N ALA A 55 0.26 -1.05 -17.35
CA ALA A 55 1.60 -1.28 -17.90
C ALA A 55 2.61 -0.34 -17.24
N ILE A 56 3.13 -0.72 -16.07
CA ILE A 56 4.22 -0.02 -15.40
C ILE A 56 5.47 -0.89 -15.53
N SER A 57 6.35 -0.50 -16.44
CA SER A 57 7.50 -1.30 -16.92
C SER A 57 8.46 -1.72 -15.80
N GLU A 58 8.70 -0.85 -14.83
CA GLU A 58 9.72 -1.07 -13.79
C GLU A 58 9.19 -1.85 -12.57
N MET A 59 7.94 -2.31 -12.59
CA MET A 59 7.30 -2.88 -11.40
C MET A 59 7.12 -4.40 -11.45
N ALA A 60 7.28 -5.02 -12.62
CA ALA A 60 7.28 -6.48 -12.71
C ALA A 60 8.59 -7.02 -12.12
N GLY A 61 8.50 -7.99 -11.21
CA GLY A 61 9.64 -8.53 -10.46
C GLY A 61 9.88 -7.87 -9.10
N GLU A 62 9.18 -6.79 -8.79
CA GLU A 62 9.31 -6.07 -7.52
C GLU A 62 8.27 -6.53 -6.48
N ASP A 63 8.62 -6.41 -5.19
CA ASP A 63 7.70 -6.70 -4.09
C ASP A 63 6.72 -5.55 -3.87
N ILE A 64 5.43 -5.84 -4.06
CA ILE A 64 4.36 -4.84 -4.00
C ILE A 64 4.08 -4.35 -2.58
N ALA A 65 4.30 -5.20 -1.56
CA ALA A 65 4.08 -4.85 -0.17
C ALA A 65 5.21 -3.96 0.34
N GLU A 66 6.45 -4.28 -0.02
CA GLU A 66 7.61 -3.42 0.26
C GLU A 66 7.48 -2.06 -0.42
N CYS A 67 7.02 -2.03 -1.68
CA CYS A 67 6.79 -0.78 -2.40
C CYS A 67 5.73 0.11 -1.73
N LEU A 68 4.63 -0.48 -1.21
CA LEU A 68 3.64 0.25 -0.44
C LEU A 68 4.22 0.73 0.90
N GLN A 69 4.91 -0.15 1.63
CA GLN A 69 5.52 0.18 2.93
C GLN A 69 6.56 1.30 2.79
N GLY A 70 7.39 1.27 1.74
CA GLY A 70 8.36 2.32 1.45
C GLY A 70 7.69 3.66 1.17
N ALA A 71 6.56 3.68 0.44
CA ALA A 71 5.81 4.91 0.21
C ALA A 71 5.13 5.44 1.49
N LEU A 72 4.67 4.56 2.38
CA LEU A 72 4.14 4.94 3.70
C LEU A 72 5.24 5.53 4.60
N ASN A 73 6.41 4.88 4.66
CA ASN A 73 7.54 5.33 5.48
C ASN A 73 8.08 6.71 5.05
N LYS A 74 8.04 7.05 3.76
CA LYS A 74 8.45 8.38 3.27
C LYS A 74 7.55 9.52 3.75
N ARG A 75 6.34 9.21 4.22
CA ARG A 75 5.32 10.18 4.63
C ARG A 75 5.06 10.19 6.13
N GLY A 76 5.57 9.18 6.85
CA GLY A 76 5.48 9.06 8.30
C GLY A 76 6.66 9.66 9.02
#